data_AF-A0A9P6TUB0-F1
#
_entry.id   AF-A0A9P6TUB0-F1
#
_cell.length_a   1.000
_cell.length_b   1.000
_cell.length_c   1.000
_cell.angle_alpha   90.00
_cell.angle_beta   90.00
_cell.angle_gamma   90.00
#
_symmetry.space_group_name_H-M   'P 1'
#
loop_
_entity.id
_entity.type
_entity.pdbx_description
1 polymer ?
#
loop_
_entity_poly.entity_id
_entity_poly.type
_entity_poly.pdbx_seq_one_letter_code
_entity_poly.pdbx_strand_id
1 'polypeptide(L)' 'MTSSLASTIARAASTGPSRSISRAILSREQAEGAGARVRRSIGRPELRNHDPFLMLDEFR' A
#
# COMPACT_ATOMS: atom_id res chain seq x y z
N MET A 1 -12.81 36.02 -40.05
CA MET A 1 -13.89 35.27 -39.35
C MET A 1 -13.89 33.89 -39.99
N THR A 2 -13.40 32.78 -39.45
CA THR A 2 -13.08 32.33 -38.08
C THR A 2 -12.10 31.14 -38.20
N SER A 3 -10.95 31.24 -37.55
CA SER A 3 -10.47 30.38 -36.45
C SER A 3 -10.02 28.94 -36.81
N SER A 4 -8.69 28.83 -36.98
CA SER A 4 -7.78 27.76 -36.56
C SER A 4 -8.37 26.49 -35.95
N LEU A 5 -8.07 25.34 -36.58
CA LEU A 5 -8.25 24.01 -36.02
C LEU A 5 -7.23 23.81 -34.88
N ALA A 6 -7.67 23.95 -33.64
CA ALA A 6 -6.88 23.55 -32.49
C ALA A 6 -6.72 22.02 -32.49
N SER A 7 -5.54 21.55 -32.88
CA SER A 7 -5.13 20.17 -32.68
C SER A 7 -4.89 19.95 -31.18
N THR A 8 -5.91 19.42 -30.50
CA THR A 8 -5.80 18.96 -29.12
C THR A 8 -5.04 17.63 -29.13
N ILE A 9 -3.73 17.68 -28.88
CA ILE A 9 -2.97 16.48 -28.54
C ILE A 9 -3.42 16.08 -27.13
N ALA A 10 -4.40 15.17 -27.06
CA ALA A 10 -4.75 14.49 -25.82
C ALA A 10 -3.53 13.65 -25.41
N ARG A 11 -2.74 14.19 -24.47
CA ARG A 11 -1.64 13.46 -23.84
C ARG A 11 -2.25 12.31 -23.06
N ALA A 12 -2.25 11.11 -23.64
CA ALA A 12 -2.55 9.89 -22.93
C ALA A 12 -1.55 9.79 -21.78
N ALA A 13 -2.02 9.99 -20.54
CA ALA A 13 -1.27 9.58 -19.39
C ALA A 13 -1.04 8.07 -19.55
N SER A 14 0.22 7.64 -19.64
CA SER A 14 0.54 6.22 -19.60
C SER A 14 0.19 5.71 -18.20
N THR A 15 -1.07 5.31 -18.01
CA THR A 15 -1.51 4.56 -16.85
C THR A 15 -0.79 3.23 -16.92
N GLY A 16 0.35 3.14 -16.23
CA GLY A 16 0.96 1.85 -15.94
C GLY A 16 -0.10 0.92 -15.33
N PRO A 17 0.04 -0.40 -15.49
CA PRO A 17 -0.99 -1.34 -15.06
C PRO A 17 -1.41 -1.07 -13.61
N SER A 18 -2.71 -0.95 -13.38
CA SER A 18 -3.25 -0.80 -12.03
C SER A 18 -2.83 -1.99 -11.18
N ARG A 19 -2.17 -1.71 -10.07
CA ARG A 19 -1.75 -2.73 -9.10
C ARG A 19 -2.98 -3.40 -8.46
N SER A 20 -2.98 -4.73 -8.47
CA SER A 20 -3.99 -5.55 -7.78
C SER A 20 -3.47 -5.99 -6.40
N ILE A 21 -4.40 -6.35 -5.51
CA ILE A 21 -4.04 -6.91 -4.20
C ILE A 21 -3.59 -8.35 -4.41
N SER A 22 -2.32 -8.65 -4.14
CA SER A 22 -1.78 -10.01 -4.22
C SER A 22 -2.11 -10.85 -2.99
N ARG A 23 -2.21 -10.21 -1.81
CA ARG A 23 -2.49 -10.87 -0.53
C ARG A 23 -3.09 -9.90 0.48
N ALA A 24 -4.12 -10.36 1.20
CA ALA A 24 -4.66 -9.68 2.37
C ALA A 24 -4.34 -10.49 3.63
N ILE A 25 -3.86 -9.83 4.68
CA ILE A 25 -3.56 -10.44 5.98
C ILE A 25 -4.28 -9.68 7.09
N LEU A 26 -4.91 -10.40 8.00
CA LEU A 26 -5.54 -9.80 9.19
C LEU A 26 -4.47 -9.52 10.24
N SER A 27 -4.32 -8.27 10.69
CA SER A 27 -3.47 -7.92 11.82
C SER A 27 -3.97 -8.56 13.11
N ARG A 28 -3.07 -9.25 13.83
CA ARG A 28 -3.41 -9.98 15.06
C ARG A 28 -2.81 -9.28 16.27
N GLU A 29 -3.58 -9.31 17.35
CA GLU A 29 -3.20 -8.73 18.60
C GLU A 29 -2.17 -9.60 19.33
N GLN A 30 -1.14 -8.97 19.88
CA GLN A 30 -0.07 -9.62 20.64
C GLN A 30 0.38 -8.72 21.78
N ALA A 31 0.83 -9.34 22.89
CA ALA A 31 1.43 -8.63 24.00
C ALA A 31 2.90 -8.28 23.65
N GLU A 32 3.31 -7.07 23.95
CA GLU A 32 4.67 -6.57 23.71
C GLU A 32 5.14 -5.71 24.89
N GLY A 33 6.45 -5.76 25.17
CA GLY A 33 7.08 -4.96 26.22
C GLY A 33 6.40 -5.06 27.59
N ALA A 34 6.17 -3.91 28.24
CA ALA A 34 5.60 -3.79 29.58
C ALA A 34 4.07 -3.70 29.55
N GLY A 35 3.40 -4.79 29.15
CA GLY A 35 1.94 -4.89 29.17
C GLY A 35 1.22 -4.18 28.03
N ALA A 36 1.96 -3.75 27.00
CA ALA A 36 1.34 -3.17 25.82
C ALA A 36 0.74 -4.25 24.92
N ARG A 37 -0.28 -3.87 24.13
CA ARG A 37 -0.86 -4.73 23.10
C ARG A 37 -0.79 -4.03 21.77
N VAL A 38 -0.33 -4.75 20.76
CA VAL A 38 -0.20 -4.24 19.39
C VAL A 38 -0.91 -5.15 18.42
N ARG A 39 -1.40 -4.61 17.31
CA ARG A 39 -1.86 -5.40 16.18
C ARG A 39 -0.77 -5.46 15.12
N ARG A 40 -0.10 -6.60 15.00
CA ARG A 40 1.01 -6.79 14.06
C ARG A 40 0.53 -7.27 12.69
N SER A 41 1.01 -6.61 11.64
CA SER A 41 0.77 -6.96 10.23
C SER A 41 2.02 -7.56 9.57
N ILE A 42 3.07 -6.76 9.34
CA ILE A 42 4.40 -7.20 8.87
C ILE A 42 5.25 -7.64 10.08
N GLY A 43 6.06 -8.68 9.93
CA GLY A 43 6.89 -9.25 11.01
C GLY A 43 6.30 -10.53 11.63
N ARG A 44 5.25 -11.08 11.01
CA ARG A 44 4.55 -12.30 11.47
C ARG A 44 4.88 -13.51 10.63
N PRO A 45 4.59 -14.75 11.08
CA PRO A 45 4.80 -15.94 10.28
C PRO A 45 4.13 -15.89 8.90
N GLU A 46 2.97 -15.23 8.79
CA GLU A 46 2.27 -15.08 7.50
C GLU A 46 2.96 -14.07 6.55
N LEU A 47 3.61 -13.03 7.08
CA LEU A 47 4.34 -12.01 6.33
C LEU A 47 5.56 -11.54 7.15
N ARG A 48 6.65 -12.30 7.09
CA ARG A 48 7.84 -12.11 7.93
C ARG A 48 8.56 -10.80 7.64
N ASN A 49 8.62 -10.43 6.37
CA ASN A 49 9.20 -9.20 5.86
C ASN A 49 8.50 -8.81 4.56
N HIS A 50 8.59 -7.52 4.23
CA HIS A 50 8.17 -6.99 2.95
C HIS A 50 9.15 -5.87 2.57
N ASP A 51 10.31 -6.27 2.04
CA ASP A 51 11.42 -5.39 1.69
C ASP A 51 10.93 -4.08 1.04
N PRO A 52 11.24 -2.90 1.61
CA PRO A 52 12.22 -2.59 2.68
C PRO A 52 11.72 -2.67 4.13
N PHE A 53 10.50 -3.14 4.35
CA PHE A 53 9.86 -3.13 5.66
C PHE A 53 10.03 -4.47 6.40
N LEU A 54 10.51 -4.39 7.63
CA LEU A 54 10.70 -5.57 8.49
C LEU A 54 9.51 -5.81 9.42
N MET A 55 8.82 -4.76 9.87
CA MET A 55 7.76 -4.86 10.88
C MET A 55 6.78 -3.70 10.77
N LEU A 56 5.50 -3.93 11.09
CA LEU A 56 4.46 -2.91 11.14
C LEU A 56 3.42 -3.25 12.23
N ASP A 57 3.39 -2.43 13.27
CA ASP A 57 2.53 -2.54 14.43
C ASP A 57 1.57 -1.34 14.53
N GLU A 58 0.29 -1.62 14.74
CA GLU A 58 -0.72 -0.61 15.14
C GLU A 58 -0.86 -0.62 16.67
N PHE A 59 -0.68 0.55 17.29
CA PHE A 59 -0.96 0.82 18.70
C PHE A 59 -2.24 1.64 18.85
N ARG A 60 -2.89 1.53 20.00
CA ARG A 60 -4.01 2.37 20.42
C ARG A 60 -3.76 2.91 21.82
#